data_AF-A0A961NCT8-F1
#
_entry.id   AF-A0A961NCT8-F1
#
_cell.length_a   1.000
_cell.length_b   1.000
_cell.length_c   1.000
_cell.angle_alpha   90.00
_cell.angle_beta   90.00
_cell.angle_gamma   90.00
#
_symmetry.space_group_name_H-M   'P 1'
#
loop_
_entity.id
_entity.type
_entity.pdbx_description
1 polymer ?
#
loop_
_entity_poly.entity_id
_entity_poly.type
_entity_poly.pdbx_seq_one_letter_code
_entity_poly.pdbx_strand_id
1 'polypeptide(L)' 'HVITDPREADVGSILGFGFAPFTGGTLSYIDFMGTKNFVALCHRLEAKYGSRFTPPKLLEEMAANGETFYGRFAPKKAAA' A
#
# COMPACT_ATOMS: atom_id res chain seq x y z
N HIS A 1 13.10 -1.27 10.80
CA HIS A 1 11.87 -0.58 10.36
C HIS A 1 12.28 0.63 9.55
N VAL A 2 11.86 0.72 8.27
CA VAL A 2 12.22 1.84 7.38
C VAL A 2 11.16 2.93 7.43
N ILE A 3 9.89 2.55 7.23
CA ILE A 3 8.74 3.42 7.41
C ILE A 3 7.93 2.91 8.60
N THR A 4 7.51 3.83 9.47
CA THR A 4 6.80 3.52 10.72
C THR A 4 5.32 3.90 10.68
N ASP A 5 4.93 4.81 9.79
CA ASP A 5 3.56 5.28 9.65
C ASP A 5 3.16 5.35 8.17
N PRO A 6 1.96 4.86 7.78
CA PRO A 6 1.51 4.94 6.38
C PRO A 6 1.44 6.38 5.84
N ARG A 7 1.21 7.37 6.70
CA ARG A 7 1.19 8.79 6.32
C ARG A 7 2.56 9.29 5.88
N GLU A 8 3.64 8.79 6.50
CA GLU A 8 5.01 9.13 6.11
C GLU A 8 5.34 8.56 4.73
N ALA A 9 4.87 7.34 4.43
CA ALA A 9 5.04 6.74 3.10
C ALA A 9 4.31 7.57 2.02
N ASP A 10 3.07 7.95 2.29
CA ASP A 10 2.24 8.68 1.33
C ASP A 10 2.77 10.08 1.08
N VAL A 11 3.10 10.84 2.14
CA VAL A 11 3.74 12.16 2.00
C VAL A 11 5.08 12.05 1.28
N GLY A 12 5.90 11.06 1.65
CA GLY A 12 7.17 10.80 0.98
C GLY A 12 7.01 10.45 -0.51
N SER A 13 5.95 9.72 -0.87
CA SER A 13 5.69 9.36 -2.27
C SER A 13 5.30 10.57 -3.12
N ILE A 14 4.47 11.47 -2.58
CA ILE A 14 4.01 12.67 -3.25
C ILE A 14 5.17 13.66 -3.40
N LEU A 15 5.87 13.98 -2.31
CA LEU A 15 6.90 15.01 -2.29
C LEU A 15 8.25 14.52 -2.84
N GLY A 16 8.56 13.23 -2.71
CA GLY A 16 9.86 12.67 -3.07
C GLY A 16 10.01 12.35 -4.55
N PHE A 17 9.00 11.71 -5.16
CA PHE A 17 9.07 11.31 -6.59
C PHE A 17 7.84 11.73 -7.40
N GLY A 18 7.00 12.62 -6.86
CA GLY A 18 5.90 13.25 -7.62
C GLY A 18 4.71 12.33 -7.86
N PHE A 19 4.42 11.41 -6.93
CA PHE A 19 3.22 10.58 -7.05
C PHE A 19 1.96 11.45 -7.06
N ALA A 20 0.93 11.02 -7.80
CA ALA A 20 -0.30 11.76 -8.05
C ALA A 20 -0.95 12.27 -6.75
N PRO A 21 -0.93 13.57 -6.43
CA PRO A 21 -1.36 14.06 -5.13
C PRO A 21 -2.84 13.82 -4.83
N PHE A 22 -3.69 13.85 -5.86
CA PHE A 22 -5.13 13.66 -5.74
C PHE A 22 -5.55 12.23 -5.34
N THR A 23 -4.62 11.26 -5.38
CA THR A 23 -4.89 9.89 -4.91
C THR A 23 -4.47 9.65 -3.47
N GLY A 24 -3.90 10.65 -2.79
CA GLY A 24 -3.46 10.57 -1.40
C GLY A 24 -2.10 9.90 -1.17
N GLY A 25 -1.36 9.51 -2.21
CA GLY A 25 -0.09 8.77 -2.10
C GLY A 25 -0.20 7.30 -2.49
N THR A 26 0.92 6.57 -2.46
CA THR A 26 0.98 5.17 -2.92
C THR A 26 0.17 4.19 -2.07
N LEU A 27 0.23 4.30 -0.74
CA LEU A 27 -0.51 3.41 0.15
C LEU A 27 -1.99 3.74 0.14
N SER A 28 -2.35 5.02 0.18
CA SER A 28 -3.73 5.48 -0.02
C SER A 28 -4.31 4.98 -1.35
N TYR A 29 -3.51 4.97 -2.42
CA TYR A 29 -3.95 4.46 -3.72
C TYR A 29 -4.17 2.94 -3.72
N ILE A 30 -3.35 2.17 -3.01
CA ILE A 30 -3.57 0.73 -2.82
C ILE A 30 -4.88 0.48 -2.05
N ASP A 31 -5.12 1.23 -0.98
CA ASP A 31 -6.34 1.11 -0.18
C ASP A 31 -7.59 1.50 -1.00
N PHE A 32 -7.49 2.54 -1.83
CA PHE A 32 -8.56 2.93 -2.76
C PHE A 32 -8.87 1.83 -3.79
N MET A 33 -7.84 1.20 -4.36
CA MET A 33 -8.01 0.06 -5.28
C MET A 33 -8.56 -1.18 -4.56
N GLY A 34 -8.26 -1.31 -3.27
CA GLY A 34 -8.46 -2.50 -2.45
C GLY A 34 -7.27 -3.45 -2.56
N THR A 35 -6.71 -3.85 -1.41
CA THR A 35 -5.51 -4.70 -1.31
C THR A 35 -5.61 -5.99 -2.12
N LYS A 36 -6.78 -6.64 -2.13
CA LYS A 36 -7.02 -7.85 -2.92
C LYS A 36 -6.89 -7.62 -4.43
N ASN A 37 -7.42 -6.50 -4.93
CA ASN A 37 -7.33 -6.14 -6.33
C ASN A 37 -5.90 -5.77 -6.72
N PHE A 38 -5.18 -5.09 -5.83
CA PHE A 38 -3.78 -4.76 -6.03
C PHE A 38 -2.88 -6.00 -6.10
N VAL A 39 -3.05 -6.97 -5.18
CA VAL A 39 -2.32 -8.25 -5.23
C VAL A 39 -2.63 -9.04 -6.49
N ALA A 40 -3.90 -9.07 -6.92
CA ALA A 40 -4.25 -9.69 -8.20
C ALA A 40 -3.60 -8.98 -9.40
N LEU A 41 -3.45 -7.65 -9.36
CA LEU A 41 -2.69 -6.90 -10.36
C LEU A 41 -1.21 -7.28 -10.34
N CYS A 42 -0.58 -7.36 -9.17
CA CYS A 42 0.80 -7.81 -9.01
C CYS A 42 1.04 -9.17 -9.65
N HIS A 43 0.22 -10.18 -9.36
CA HIS A 43 0.36 -11.50 -9.98
C HIS A 43 0.14 -11.50 -11.50
N ARG A 44 -0.77 -10.68 -12.03
CA ARG A 44 -0.93 -10.51 -13.48
C ARG A 44 0.33 -9.91 -14.12
N LEU A 45 0.96 -8.95 -13.45
CA LEU A 45 2.22 -8.34 -13.91
C LEU A 45 3.38 -9.31 -13.76
N GLU A 46 3.41 -10.11 -12.70
CA GLU A 46 4.40 -11.16 -12.46
C GLU A 46 4.35 -12.22 -13.56
N ALA A 47 3.17 -12.71 -13.92
CA ALA A 47 2.99 -13.67 -15.01
C ALA A 47 3.48 -13.13 -16.37
N LYS A 48 3.41 -11.81 -16.59
CA LYS A 48 3.77 -11.18 -17.87
C LYS A 48 5.22 -10.70 -17.93
N TYR A 49 5.76 -10.21 -16.82
CA TYR A 49 7.03 -9.48 -16.77
C TYR A 49 8.03 -10.08 -15.77
N GLY A 50 7.67 -11.15 -15.07
CA GLY A 50 8.54 -11.91 -14.17
C GLY A 50 8.46 -11.47 -12.70
N SER A 51 9.29 -12.12 -11.88
CA SER A 51 9.26 -12.04 -10.41
C SER A 51 9.52 -10.65 -9.80
N ARG A 52 9.88 -9.65 -10.61
CA ARG A 52 9.98 -8.26 -10.12
C ARG A 52 8.64 -7.72 -9.61
N PHE A 53 7.54 -8.30 -10.05
CA PHE A 53 6.17 -7.92 -9.65
C PHE A 53 5.55 -8.84 -8.60
N THR A 54 6.30 -9.82 -8.07
CA THR A 54 5.82 -10.69 -6.99
C THR A 54 5.40 -9.82 -5.79
N PRO A 55 4.15 -9.92 -5.31
CA PRO A 55 3.72 -9.14 -4.17
C PRO A 55 4.47 -9.59 -2.90
N PRO A 56 4.93 -8.66 -2.06
CA PRO A 56 5.49 -8.99 -0.74
C PRO A 56 4.48 -9.77 0.12
N LYS A 57 5.00 -10.68 0.96
CA LYS A 57 4.18 -11.51 1.87
C LYS A 57 3.18 -10.71 2.70
N LEU A 58 3.56 -9.51 3.16
CA LEU A 58 2.67 -8.60 3.89
C LEU A 58 1.40 -8.27 3.09
N LEU A 59 1.55 -7.96 1.80
CA LEU A 59 0.41 -7.62 0.94
C LEU A 59 -0.48 -8.84 0.68
N GLU A 60 0.11 -10.03 0.52
CA GLU A 60 -0.65 -11.27 0.39
C GLU A 60 -1.48 -11.56 1.66
N GLU A 61 -0.87 -11.42 2.85
CA GLU A 61 -1.57 -11.60 4.13
C GLU A 61 -2.70 -10.57 4.30
N MET A 62 -2.43 -9.29 4.00
CA MET A 62 -3.44 -8.24 4.07
C MET A 62 -4.58 -8.49 3.08
N ALA A 63 -4.29 -8.96 1.86
CA ALA A 63 -5.30 -9.31 0.87
C ALA A 63 -6.17 -10.49 1.32
N ALA A 64 -5.58 -11.49 1.97
CA ALA A 64 -6.31 -12.65 2.51
C ALA A 64 -7.23 -12.26 3.67
N ASN A 65 -6.81 -11.31 4.51
CA ASN A 65 -7.55 -10.85 5.69
C ASN A 65 -8.51 -9.68 5.40
N GLY A 66 -8.53 -9.14 4.17
CA GLY A 66 -9.34 -7.96 3.83
C GLY A 66 -8.86 -6.68 4.52
N GLU A 67 -7.57 -6.58 4.83
CA GLU A 67 -6.96 -5.45 5.53
C GLU A 67 -6.54 -4.34 4.56
N THR A 68 -6.45 -3.12 5.11
CA THR A 68 -5.95 -1.92 4.44
C THR A 68 -4.78 -1.33 5.23
N PHE A 69 -3.92 -0.54 4.59
CA PHE A 69 -2.80 0.10 5.28
C PHE A 69 -3.29 1.06 6.36
N TYR A 70 -4.27 1.90 6.04
CA TYR A 70 -4.86 2.85 6.99
C TYR A 70 -5.80 2.18 8.01
N GLY A 71 -6.23 0.93 7.79
CA GLY A 71 -6.98 0.16 8.78
C GLY A 71 -6.06 -0.57 9.77
N ARG A 72 -5.04 -1.26 9.25
CA ARG A 72 -4.12 -2.09 10.05
C ARG A 72 -3.07 -1.26 10.81
N PHE A 73 -2.58 -0.18 10.20
CA PHE A 73 -1.53 0.67 10.75
C PHE A 73 -2.04 2.07 11.12
N ALA A 74 -3.35 2.22 11.32
CA ALA A 74 -3.93 3.45 11.83
C ALA A 74 -3.18 3.91 13.09
N PRO A 75 -2.79 5.19 13.20
CA PRO A 75 -2.21 5.69 14.44
C PRO A 75 -3.23 5.53 15.58
N LYS A 76 -2.75 5.11 16.76
CA LYS A 76 -3.57 5.18 17.98
C LYS A 76 -4.07 6.61 18.14
N LYS A 77 -5.39 6.78 18.30
CA LYS A 77 -5.99 8.06 18.66
C LYS A 77 -5.24 8.56 19.91
N ALA A 78 -4.60 9.73 19.82
CA ALA A 78 -4.01 10.36 20.99
C ALA A 78 -5.15 10.56 22.01
N ALA A 79 -4.98 10.07 23.23
CA ALA A 79 -5.90 10.39 24.32
C ALA A 79 -5.92 11.92 24.46
N ALA A 80 -7.12 12.49 24.39
CA ALA A 80 -7.34 13.92 24.57
C ALA A 80 -7.08 14.34 26.03
#